data_AF-A0A7S0QTM1-F1
#
_entry.id   AF-A0A7S0QTM1-F1
#
_cell.length_a   1.000
_cell.length_b   1.000
_cell.length_c   1.000
_cell.angle_alpha   90.00
_cell.angle_beta   90.00
_cell.angle_gamma   90.00
#
_symmetry.space_group_name_H-M   'P 1'
#
loop_
_entity.id
_entity.type
_entity.pdbx_description
1 polymer ?
#
loop_
_entity_poly.entity_id
_entity_poly.type
_entity_poly.pdbx_seq_one_letter_code
_entity_poly.pdbx_strand_id
1 'polypeptide(L)'
;KNIPAHADAPFIVFAGVSHAQAQALPCTNNAPILSRQFIPDLHPAVVEERSGGTDRVKSEMTYTSEFITPDGDSDGAFRACHAATLVETPAGGVLAAWFGGTAEGAADVGIFSAYRQSAQDGGKWSLSQRIAKVSNEAHWNPVLFWGQGGRLWLHFKVGDMIPLWRTYVAQSEDSGATWSTPQELVEGDE
;
A
#
# COMPACT_ATOMS: atom_id res chain seq x y z
N LYS A 1 26.46 -8.76 6.64
CA LYS A 1 27.47 -8.48 5.60
C LYS A 1 26.87 -7.47 4.63
N ASN A 2 27.48 -6.29 4.56
CA ASN A 2 27.30 -5.17 3.62
C ASN A 2 25.91 -4.95 2.99
N ILE A 3 25.15 -4.04 3.59
CA ILE A 3 24.09 -3.29 2.90
C ILE A 3 24.81 -2.26 2.00
N PRO A 4 24.58 -2.24 0.67
CA PRO A 4 25.19 -1.27 -0.20
C PRO A 4 24.67 0.14 0.12
N ALA A 5 25.56 1.13 0.03
CA ALA A 5 25.32 2.54 0.32
C ALA A 5 24.46 3.22 -0.76
N HIS A 6 23.20 2.82 -0.87
CA HIS A 6 22.14 3.63 -1.51
C HIS A 6 21.26 4.26 -0.43
N ALA A 7 21.90 4.99 0.50
CA ALA A 7 21.27 5.47 1.74
C ALA A 7 20.28 6.65 1.56
N ASP A 8 20.04 7.12 0.33
CA ASP A 8 19.26 8.34 0.07
C ASP A 8 18.02 8.14 -0.82
N ALA A 9 17.67 6.88 -1.16
CA ALA A 9 16.46 6.60 -1.93
C ALA A 9 15.25 6.45 -0.99
N PRO A 10 14.12 7.13 -1.24
CA PRO A 10 12.91 6.93 -0.44
C PRO A 10 12.41 5.49 -0.62
N PHE A 11 11.97 4.90 0.46
CA PHE A 11 11.44 3.53 0.50
C PHE A 11 10.15 3.52 1.31
N ILE A 12 9.28 2.56 1.02
CA ILE A 12 8.05 2.34 1.79
C ILE A 12 8.20 1.05 2.58
N VAL A 13 7.91 1.12 3.89
CA VAL A 13 8.00 -0.01 4.80
C VAL A 13 6.61 -0.55 5.07
N PHE A 14 6.45 -1.86 4.87
CA PHE A 14 5.24 -2.58 5.24
C PHE A 14 5.58 -3.63 6.29
N ALA A 15 4.74 -3.73 7.33
CA ALA A 15 4.81 -4.79 8.32
C ALA A 15 3.62 -5.74 8.10
N GLY A 16 3.91 -7.02 7.85
CA GLY A 16 2.91 -8.09 7.73
C GLY A 16 2.90 -8.98 8.95
N VAL A 17 1.71 -9.39 9.39
CA VAL A 17 1.51 -10.43 10.41
C VAL A 17 0.99 -11.68 9.71
N SER A 18 1.58 -12.85 9.98
CA SER A 18 0.98 -14.08 9.49
C SER A 18 -0.42 -14.23 10.11
N HIS A 19 -1.46 -14.17 9.27
CA HIS A 19 -2.89 -14.19 9.60
C HIS A 19 -3.59 -12.86 9.96
N ALA A 20 -2.98 -11.68 9.81
CA ALA A 20 -3.71 -10.41 9.97
C ALA A 20 -3.10 -9.23 9.19
N GLN A 21 -4.00 -8.31 8.78
CA GLN A 21 -3.82 -7.08 8.01
C GLN A 21 -2.40 -6.48 7.95
N ALA A 22 -1.91 -6.25 6.74
CA ALA A 22 -0.68 -5.50 6.51
C ALA A 22 -0.91 -3.99 6.73
N GLN A 23 0.01 -3.33 7.42
CA GLN A 23 -0.04 -1.89 7.71
C GLN A 23 1.08 -1.16 6.98
N ALA A 24 0.75 0.02 6.43
CA ALA A 24 1.68 0.88 5.73
C ALA A 24 2.23 1.95 6.66
N LEU A 25 3.55 2.15 6.66
CA LEU A 25 4.23 3.11 7.53
C LEU A 25 4.66 4.35 6.72
N PRO A 26 4.58 5.56 7.31
CA PRO A 26 5.00 6.78 6.63
C PRO A 26 6.51 6.78 6.35
N CYS A 27 6.91 7.27 5.16
CA CYS A 27 8.31 7.47 4.82
C CYS A 27 8.83 8.73 5.54
N THR A 28 9.61 8.62 6.61
CA THR A 28 10.39 9.76 7.13
C THR A 28 11.86 9.57 6.82
N ASN A 29 12.48 10.60 6.24
CA ASN A 29 13.93 10.69 6.08
C ASN A 29 14.59 10.43 7.44
N ASN A 30 15.31 9.31 7.55
CA ASN A 30 16.13 8.87 8.69
C ASN A 30 15.49 8.16 9.90
N ALA A 31 14.38 7.42 9.75
CA ALA A 31 14.10 6.22 10.57
C ALA A 31 12.80 5.51 10.13
N PRO A 32 12.72 4.16 10.13
CA PRO A 32 11.44 3.48 10.06
C PRO A 32 10.67 3.72 11.37
N ILE A 33 9.57 4.46 11.32
CA ILE A 33 8.62 4.57 12.43
C ILE A 33 7.77 3.30 12.41
N LEU A 34 8.11 2.31 13.25
CA LEU A 34 7.24 1.18 13.56
C LEU A 34 5.98 1.71 14.27
N SER A 35 4.89 1.96 13.54
CA SER A 35 3.60 2.22 14.18
C SER A 35 3.02 0.90 14.68
N ARG A 36 3.04 0.69 15.99
CA ARG A 36 2.24 -0.34 16.64
C ARG A 36 0.75 0.01 16.48
N GLN A 37 0.01 -0.69 15.64
CA GLN A 37 -1.44 -0.74 15.78
C GLN A 37 -1.87 -2.19 16.09
N PHE A 38 -2.31 -2.38 17.33
CA PHE A 38 -2.96 -3.58 17.84
C PHE A 38 -4.33 -3.75 17.20
N ILE A 39 -4.63 -4.93 16.64
CA ILE A 39 -6.00 -5.38 16.36
C ILE A 39 -6.09 -6.86 16.79
N PRO A 40 -6.93 -7.22 17.79
CA PRO A 40 -7.04 -8.59 18.26
C PRO A 40 -8.02 -9.45 17.44
N ASP A 41 -7.61 -10.71 17.28
CA ASP A 41 -8.32 -11.98 17.02
C ASP A 41 -9.40 -12.09 15.94
N LEU A 42 -9.16 -12.99 14.96
CA LEU A 42 -10.18 -13.87 14.38
C LEU A 42 -9.55 -15.25 14.07
N HIS A 43 -9.95 -16.26 14.84
CA HIS A 43 -9.65 -17.68 14.61
C HIS A 43 -10.29 -18.20 13.30
N PRO A 44 -9.74 -19.30 12.73
CA PRO A 44 -10.48 -20.56 12.85
C PRO A 44 -9.62 -21.75 13.32
N ALA A 45 -10.29 -22.66 14.05
CA ALA A 45 -9.83 -23.99 14.45
C ALA A 45 -9.71 -24.94 13.22
N VAL A 46 -8.96 -26.05 13.17
CA VAL A 46 -9.08 -27.39 13.82
C VAL A 46 -7.89 -28.23 13.26
N VAL A 47 -7.19 -29.17 13.96
CA VAL A 47 -7.45 -30.63 14.08
C VAL A 47 -6.76 -31.22 15.34
N GLU A 48 -7.50 -32.09 16.04
CA GLU A 48 -7.13 -32.86 17.23
C GLU A 48 -6.17 -34.03 16.96
N GLU A 49 -5.33 -34.39 17.95
CA GLU A 49 -5.38 -35.73 18.54
C GLU A 49 -4.97 -35.68 20.03
N ARG A 50 -5.74 -36.36 20.89
CA ARG A 50 -5.65 -36.30 22.36
C ARG A 50 -4.58 -37.25 22.93
N SER A 51 -3.76 -36.76 23.86
CA SER A 51 -3.73 -37.30 25.23
C SER A 51 -3.09 -36.35 26.25
N GLY A 52 -3.88 -35.96 27.26
CA GLY A 52 -3.42 -35.60 28.61
C GLY A 52 -2.38 -34.47 28.78
N GLY A 53 -2.79 -33.22 28.65
CA GLY A 53 -2.00 -32.07 29.14
C GLY A 53 -2.61 -30.76 28.67
N THR A 54 -2.76 -29.78 29.56
CA THR A 54 -3.22 -28.44 29.19
C THR A 54 -2.12 -27.72 28.41
N ASP A 55 -2.02 -27.98 27.12
CA ASP A 55 -1.12 -27.24 26.23
C ASP A 55 -1.71 -25.86 25.95
N ARG A 56 -1.12 -24.85 26.60
CA ARG A 56 -1.23 -23.47 26.16
C ARG A 56 -0.45 -23.36 24.86
N VAL A 57 -1.13 -23.41 23.72
CA VAL A 57 -0.53 -23.07 22.43
C VAL A 57 -0.06 -21.62 22.51
N LYS A 58 1.26 -21.41 22.59
CA LYS A 58 1.86 -20.10 22.33
C LYS A 58 1.91 -19.95 20.82
N SER A 59 1.00 -19.17 20.24
CA SER A 59 1.14 -18.74 18.85
C SER A 59 2.33 -17.78 18.76
N GLU A 60 3.44 -18.23 18.16
CA GLU A 60 4.53 -17.34 17.80
C GLU A 60 4.11 -16.52 16.57
N MET A 61 3.88 -15.23 16.79
CA MET A 61 3.54 -14.29 15.73
C MET A 61 4.82 -13.88 15.01
N THR A 62 4.96 -14.27 13.74
CA THR A 62 6.08 -13.84 12.89
C THR A 62 5.75 -12.50 12.25
N TYR A 63 6.67 -11.55 12.39
CA TYR A 63 6.61 -10.26 11.73
C TYR A 63 7.67 -10.22 10.64
N THR A 64 7.27 -9.77 9.44
CA THR A 64 8.21 -9.48 8.36
C THR A 64 8.06 -8.02 7.96
N SER A 65 9.19 -7.40 7.64
CA SER A 65 9.24 -6.07 7.05
C SER A 65 9.91 -6.13 5.69
N GLU A 66 9.29 -5.53 4.69
CA GLU A 66 9.81 -5.46 3.33
C GLU A 66 9.78 -4.01 2.84
N PHE A 67 10.67 -3.71 1.90
CA PHE A 67 10.80 -2.40 1.28
C PHE A 67 10.41 -2.48 -0.19
N ILE A 68 9.58 -1.54 -0.65
CA ILE A 68 9.33 -1.33 -2.07
C ILE A 68 10.26 -0.21 -2.54
N THR A 69 11.15 -0.53 -3.47
CA THR A 69 12.01 0.48 -4.09
C THR A 69 11.29 1.12 -5.28
N PRO A 70 11.46 2.44 -5.52
CA PRO A 70 10.84 3.17 -6.63
C PRO A 70 11.33 2.77 -8.03
N ASP A 71 12.27 1.82 -8.14
CA ASP A 71 13.10 1.61 -9.32
C ASP A 71 12.34 0.80 -10.37
N GLY A 72 11.41 1.42 -11.09
CA GLY A 72 10.48 0.68 -11.93
C GLY A 72 9.74 1.41 -13.06
N ASP A 73 10.22 2.55 -13.55
CA ASP A 73 9.88 3.04 -14.90
C ASP A 73 10.87 4.13 -15.35
N SER A 74 10.86 4.51 -16.62
CA SER A 74 11.64 5.60 -17.22
C SER A 74 11.27 7.01 -16.69
N ASP A 75 10.15 7.13 -15.98
CA ASP A 75 9.76 8.29 -15.15
C ASP A 75 10.19 8.13 -13.66
N GLY A 76 10.88 7.02 -13.35
CA GLY A 76 11.06 6.44 -12.02
C GLY A 76 12.29 6.92 -11.27
N ALA A 77 12.07 7.92 -10.42
CA ALA A 77 12.65 8.03 -9.08
C ALA A 77 11.93 9.19 -8.39
N PHE A 78 10.88 8.92 -7.61
CA PHE A 78 10.40 9.93 -6.68
C PHE A 78 11.44 10.08 -5.55
N ARG A 79 11.61 11.31 -5.06
CA ARG A 79 12.52 11.63 -3.93
C ARG A 79 11.78 11.68 -2.59
N ALA A 80 10.44 11.68 -2.63
CA ALA A 80 9.57 11.58 -1.48
C ALA A 80 8.39 10.65 -1.78
N CYS A 81 7.98 9.86 -0.77
CA CYS A 81 6.76 9.06 -0.75
C CYS A 81 6.01 9.28 0.57
N HIS A 82 4.68 9.22 0.59
CA HIS A 82 3.92 9.30 1.84
C HIS A 82 2.47 8.78 1.66
N ALA A 83 1.73 8.71 2.77
CA ALA A 83 0.34 8.27 2.90
C ALA A 83 0.01 6.95 2.17
N ALA A 84 0.71 5.88 2.53
CA ALA A 84 0.50 4.58 1.91
C ALA A 84 -0.77 3.87 2.44
N THR A 85 -1.39 3.08 1.56
CA THR A 85 -2.57 2.24 1.83
C THR A 85 -2.31 0.83 1.29
N LEU A 86 -2.98 -0.17 1.86
CA LEU A 86 -2.87 -1.57 1.45
C LEU A 86 -4.24 -2.22 1.33
N VAL A 87 -4.35 -3.22 0.46
CA VAL A 87 -5.49 -4.14 0.42
C VAL A 87 -5.02 -5.55 0.07
N GLU A 88 -5.60 -6.56 0.70
CA GLU A 88 -5.41 -7.95 0.30
C GLU A 88 -6.26 -8.25 -0.94
N THR A 89 -5.70 -9.00 -1.89
CA THR A 89 -6.39 -9.39 -3.13
C THR A 89 -7.01 -10.79 -2.99
N PRO A 90 -8.03 -11.14 -3.79
CA PRO A 90 -8.62 -12.49 -3.78
C PRO A 90 -7.62 -13.62 -4.03
N ALA A 91 -6.50 -13.33 -4.69
CA ALA A 91 -5.41 -14.29 -4.91
C ALA A 91 -4.48 -14.46 -3.69
N GLY A 92 -4.75 -13.79 -2.56
CA GLY A 92 -3.91 -13.81 -1.36
C GLY A 92 -2.64 -12.96 -1.46
N GLY A 93 -2.48 -12.18 -2.53
CA GLY A 93 -1.46 -11.14 -2.63
C GLY A 93 -1.88 -9.83 -1.97
N VAL A 94 -1.00 -8.84 -1.97
CA VAL A 94 -1.25 -7.51 -1.37
C VAL A 94 -0.99 -6.43 -2.40
N LEU A 95 -1.95 -5.53 -2.61
CA LEU A 95 -1.71 -4.31 -3.38
C LEU A 95 -1.42 -3.16 -2.43
N ALA A 96 -0.30 -2.47 -2.66
CA ALA A 96 0.08 -1.24 -1.98
C ALA A 96 -0.12 -0.04 -2.91
N ALA A 97 -0.57 1.09 -2.37
CA ALA A 97 -0.56 2.38 -3.06
C ALA A 97 -0.08 3.51 -2.15
N TRP A 98 0.50 4.56 -2.73
CA TRP A 98 1.03 5.74 -2.04
C TRP A 98 1.09 6.91 -3.01
N PHE A 99 1.29 8.14 -2.51
CA PHE A 99 1.68 9.24 -3.39
C PHE A 99 3.20 9.43 -3.37
N GLY A 100 3.77 9.83 -4.51
CA GLY A 100 5.20 10.09 -4.64
C GLY A 100 5.52 11.10 -5.73
N GLY A 101 6.62 11.84 -5.54
CA GLY A 101 7.13 12.83 -6.49
C GLY A 101 8.48 13.41 -6.04
N THR A 102 8.90 14.51 -6.66
CA THR A 102 10.14 15.22 -6.29
C THR A 102 10.13 15.77 -4.87
N ALA A 103 8.99 16.25 -4.39
CA ALA A 103 8.75 16.70 -3.02
C ALA A 103 7.25 16.59 -2.70
N GLU A 104 6.92 16.54 -1.42
CA GLU A 104 5.52 16.60 -0.98
C GLU A 104 4.86 17.90 -1.48
N GLY A 105 3.74 17.76 -2.19
CA GLY A 105 3.01 18.88 -2.80
C GLY A 105 3.56 19.43 -4.11
N ALA A 106 4.60 18.82 -4.67
CA ALA A 106 5.07 19.21 -5.99
C ALA A 106 4.08 18.79 -7.09
N ALA A 107 4.06 19.54 -8.20
CA ALA A 107 3.16 19.31 -9.32
C ALA A 107 3.36 17.95 -10.01
N ASP A 108 4.52 17.31 -9.83
CA ASP A 108 4.81 15.97 -10.36
C ASP A 108 4.32 14.83 -9.45
N VAL A 109 3.78 15.14 -8.26
CA VAL A 109 3.24 14.12 -7.36
C VAL A 109 2.08 13.39 -8.03
N GLY A 110 2.20 12.07 -8.11
CA GLY A 110 1.20 11.14 -8.61
C GLY A 110 0.94 10.01 -7.62
N ILE A 111 -0.08 9.19 -7.91
CA ILE A 111 -0.37 7.97 -7.15
C ILE A 111 0.37 6.80 -7.80
N PHE A 112 1.11 6.06 -6.98
CA PHE A 112 1.86 4.88 -7.36
C PHE A 112 1.32 3.65 -6.64
N SER A 113 1.51 2.48 -7.25
CA SER A 113 1.22 1.20 -6.62
C SER A 113 2.23 0.13 -6.97
N ALA A 114 2.32 -0.88 -6.10
CA ALA A 114 3.02 -2.13 -6.39
C ALA A 114 2.24 -3.29 -5.78
N TYR A 115 2.29 -4.44 -6.46
CA TYR A 115 1.61 -5.65 -6.06
C TYR A 115 2.61 -6.66 -5.49
N ARG A 116 2.30 -7.22 -4.32
CA ARG A 116 3.00 -8.36 -3.74
C ARG A 116 2.25 -9.62 -4.08
N GLN A 117 2.95 -10.59 -4.66
CA GLN A 117 2.45 -11.94 -4.82
C GLN A 117 2.12 -12.57 -3.46
N SER A 118 1.21 -13.55 -3.47
CA SER A 118 0.95 -14.38 -2.29
C SER A 118 2.23 -15.09 -1.84
N ALA A 119 2.28 -15.54 -0.59
CA ALA A 119 3.43 -16.31 -0.10
C ALA A 119 3.62 -17.61 -0.91
N GLN A 120 2.52 -18.21 -1.36
CA GLN A 120 2.50 -19.43 -2.18
C GLN A 120 3.06 -19.17 -3.59
N ASP A 121 2.87 -17.96 -4.12
CA ASP A 121 3.36 -17.54 -5.43
C ASP A 121 4.76 -16.88 -5.36
N GLY A 122 5.48 -17.08 -4.26
CA GLY A 122 6.87 -16.64 -4.09
C GLY A 122 7.05 -15.28 -3.40
N GLY A 123 5.95 -14.58 -3.07
CA GLY A 123 5.95 -13.44 -2.15
C GLY A 123 6.74 -12.22 -2.61
N LYS A 124 6.92 -12.01 -3.92
CA LYS A 124 7.71 -10.91 -4.46
C LYS A 124 6.84 -9.69 -4.78
N TRP A 125 7.41 -8.51 -4.58
CA TRP A 125 6.84 -7.25 -5.05
C TRP A 125 7.10 -7.06 -6.55
N SER A 126 6.10 -6.54 -7.25
CA SER A 126 6.25 -5.98 -8.59
C SER A 126 7.05 -4.68 -8.55
N LEU A 127 7.46 -4.22 -9.73
CA LEU A 127 7.88 -2.83 -9.90
C LEU A 127 6.72 -1.88 -9.57
N SER A 128 7.04 -0.71 -9.04
CA SER A 128 6.06 0.34 -8.80
C SER A 128 5.60 0.96 -10.11
N GLN A 129 4.30 1.22 -10.24
CA GLN A 129 3.69 1.85 -11.41
C GLN A 129 2.90 3.08 -10.97
N ARG A 130 2.96 4.16 -11.77
CA ARG A 130 2.09 5.33 -11.55
C ARG A 130 0.69 5.00 -12.08
N ILE A 131 -0.29 4.94 -11.19
CA ILE A 131 -1.67 4.56 -11.51
C ILE A 131 -2.63 5.75 -11.63
N ALA A 132 -2.26 6.93 -11.12
CA ALA A 132 -3.04 8.14 -11.34
C ALA A 132 -2.18 9.41 -11.42
N LYS A 133 -2.46 10.22 -12.45
CA LYS A 133 -2.03 11.61 -12.62
C LYS A 133 -2.98 12.31 -13.59
N VAL A 134 -3.95 13.07 -13.09
CA VAL A 134 -5.07 13.62 -13.88
C VAL A 134 -4.85 15.06 -14.34
N SER A 135 -4.01 15.82 -13.65
CA SER A 135 -3.71 17.23 -13.92
C SER A 135 -2.26 17.56 -13.55
N ASN A 136 -1.83 18.82 -13.69
CA ASN A 136 -0.54 19.31 -13.21
C ASN A 136 -0.59 19.84 -11.76
N GLU A 137 -1.39 19.20 -10.91
CA GLU A 137 -1.49 19.48 -9.46
C GLU A 137 -1.02 18.26 -8.66
N ALA A 138 -0.70 18.48 -7.39
CA ALA A 138 -0.31 17.40 -6.50
C ALA A 138 -1.46 16.41 -6.25
N HIS A 139 -1.12 15.12 -6.17
CA HIS A 139 -2.05 14.03 -5.87
C HIS A 139 -1.79 13.47 -4.48
N TRP A 140 -2.83 13.14 -3.72
CA TRP A 140 -2.69 12.85 -2.30
C TRP A 140 -3.55 11.68 -1.83
N ASN A 141 -3.13 11.12 -0.69
CA ASN A 141 -3.91 10.24 0.19
C ASN A 141 -4.70 9.16 -0.55
N PRO A 142 -4.03 8.25 -1.27
CA PRO A 142 -4.71 7.13 -1.89
C PRO A 142 -5.36 6.24 -0.83
N VAL A 143 -6.57 5.78 -1.11
CA VAL A 143 -7.32 4.81 -0.29
C VAL A 143 -7.79 3.69 -1.20
N LEU A 144 -7.35 2.47 -0.89
CA LEU A 144 -7.76 1.25 -1.59
C LEU A 144 -8.82 0.50 -0.77
N PHE A 145 -9.90 0.06 -1.42
CA PHE A 145 -10.85 -0.85 -0.80
C PHE A 145 -11.65 -1.66 -1.84
N TRP A 146 -12.09 -2.85 -1.44
CA TRP A 146 -13.03 -3.64 -2.24
C TRP A 146 -14.44 -3.09 -2.11
N GLY A 147 -15.02 -2.66 -3.22
CA GLY A 147 -16.39 -2.18 -3.29
C GLY A 147 -17.38 -3.27 -3.71
N GLN A 148 -18.63 -2.87 -3.95
CA GLN A 148 -19.66 -3.79 -4.44
C GLN A 148 -19.31 -4.37 -5.81
N GLY A 149 -19.73 -5.61 -6.05
CA GLY A 149 -19.49 -6.31 -7.32
C GLY A 149 -18.07 -6.83 -7.50
N GLY A 150 -17.25 -6.87 -6.43
CA GLY A 150 -15.88 -7.40 -6.49
C GLY A 150 -14.89 -6.49 -7.23
N ARG A 151 -15.24 -5.21 -7.40
CA ARG A 151 -14.33 -4.21 -7.99
C ARG A 151 -13.47 -3.59 -6.90
N LEU A 152 -12.20 -3.39 -7.22
CA LEU A 152 -11.28 -2.64 -6.39
C LEU A 152 -11.43 -1.15 -6.68
N TRP A 153 -11.55 -0.34 -5.64
CA TRP A 153 -11.68 1.11 -5.75
C TRP A 153 -10.41 1.79 -5.24
N LEU A 154 -10.02 2.84 -5.96
CA LEU A 154 -9.03 3.82 -5.54
C LEU A 154 -9.72 5.16 -5.38
N HIS A 155 -9.60 5.75 -4.20
CA HIS A 155 -9.93 7.17 -3.97
C HIS A 155 -8.62 7.93 -3.74
N PHE A 156 -8.53 9.16 -4.23
CA PHE A 156 -7.39 10.04 -3.98
C PHE A 156 -7.82 11.50 -4.06
N LYS A 157 -6.97 12.41 -3.60
CA LYS A 157 -7.21 13.85 -3.69
C LYS A 157 -6.32 14.50 -4.74
N VAL A 158 -6.80 15.59 -5.33
CA VAL A 158 -6.04 16.42 -6.28
C VAL A 158 -6.20 17.89 -5.91
N GLY A 159 -5.08 18.60 -5.83
CA GLY A 159 -5.05 20.05 -5.63
C GLY A 159 -3.83 20.55 -4.86
N ASP A 160 -3.55 21.84 -5.00
CA ASP A 160 -2.37 22.48 -4.40
C ASP A 160 -2.67 23.16 -3.05
N MET A 161 -3.94 23.45 -2.77
CA MET A 161 -4.40 24.03 -1.52
C MET A 161 -5.41 23.10 -0.85
N ILE A 162 -5.17 22.73 0.40
CA ILE A 162 -6.02 21.78 1.17
C ILE A 162 -7.52 22.10 1.08
N PRO A 163 -7.98 23.37 1.17
CA PRO A 163 -9.40 23.68 1.09
C PRO A 163 -10.04 23.41 -0.29
N LEU A 164 -9.24 23.38 -1.36
CA LEU A 164 -9.69 23.21 -2.75
C LEU A 164 -9.40 21.78 -3.27
N TRP A 165 -9.12 20.84 -2.37
CA TRP A 165 -8.83 19.48 -2.76
C TRP A 165 -10.07 18.76 -3.23
N ARG A 166 -10.03 18.30 -4.48
CA ARG A 166 -11.06 17.48 -5.09
C ARG A 166 -10.84 16.02 -4.82
N THR A 167 -11.92 15.25 -4.74
CA THR A 167 -11.84 13.79 -4.63
C THR A 167 -11.98 13.16 -6.00
N TYR A 168 -11.03 12.32 -6.37
CA TYR A 168 -11.08 11.51 -7.57
C TYR A 168 -11.24 10.04 -7.22
N VAL A 169 -11.87 9.29 -8.11
CA VAL A 169 -12.07 7.84 -8.02
C VAL A 169 -11.65 7.14 -9.30
N ALA A 170 -11.08 5.95 -9.14
CA ALA A 170 -10.83 4.99 -10.21
C ALA A 170 -11.18 3.57 -9.72
N GLN A 171 -11.51 2.69 -10.65
CA GLN A 171 -11.88 1.30 -10.38
C GLN A 171 -10.99 0.33 -11.15
N SER A 172 -10.78 -0.84 -10.57
CA SER A 172 -10.10 -1.96 -11.20
C SER A 172 -10.95 -3.23 -11.09
N GLU A 173 -11.03 -3.98 -12.19
CA GLU A 173 -11.70 -5.28 -12.27
C GLU A 173 -10.70 -6.45 -12.21
N ASP A 174 -9.39 -6.15 -12.19
CA ASP A 174 -8.28 -7.11 -12.29
C ASP A 174 -7.28 -6.96 -11.13
N SER A 175 -7.78 -6.60 -9.95
CA SER A 175 -7.00 -6.48 -8.70
C SER A 175 -5.85 -5.47 -8.75
N GLY A 176 -6.05 -4.38 -9.50
CA GLY A 176 -5.14 -3.23 -9.58
C GLY A 176 -4.09 -3.33 -10.68
N ALA A 177 -4.20 -4.32 -11.58
CA ALA A 177 -3.32 -4.42 -12.75
C ALA A 177 -3.66 -3.34 -13.80
N THR A 178 -4.94 -3.03 -13.97
CA THR A 178 -5.41 -1.90 -14.77
C THR A 178 -6.47 -1.10 -14.01
N TRP A 179 -6.60 0.18 -14.37
CA TRP A 179 -7.50 1.13 -13.74
C TRP A 179 -8.34 1.85 -14.79
N SER A 180 -9.60 2.11 -14.47
CA SER A 180 -10.45 3.02 -15.24
C SER A 180 -9.84 4.43 -15.28
N THR A 181 -10.23 5.23 -16.27
CA THR A 181 -9.92 6.67 -16.26
C THR A 181 -10.46 7.28 -14.96
N PRO A 182 -9.63 7.98 -14.16
CA PRO A 182 -10.12 8.61 -12.94
C PRO A 182 -11.14 9.71 -13.23
N GLN A 183 -12.13 9.84 -12.36
CA GLN A 183 -13.18 10.85 -12.43
C GLN A 183 -13.34 11.55 -11.08
N GLU A 184 -13.76 12.81 -11.08
CA GLU A 184 -14.17 13.48 -9.85
C GLU A 184 -15.37 12.75 -9.24
N LEU A 185 -15.31 12.50 -7.93
CA LEU A 185 -16.40 11.82 -7.21
C LEU A 185 -17.66 12.68 -7.17
N VAL A 186 -17.48 13.99 -7.01
CA VAL A 186 -18.53 15.01 -7.06
C VAL A 186 -18.00 16.13 -7.93
N GLU A 187 -18.60 16.30 -9.11
CA GLU A 187 -18.20 17.34 -10.05
C GLU A 187 -18.50 18.73 -9.46
N GLY A 188 -17.48 19.60 -9.43
CA GLY A 188 -17.62 21.00 -8.99
C GLY A 188 -17.72 21.21 -7.48
N ASP A 189 -17.26 20.26 -6.67
CA ASP A 189 -17.21 20.35 -5.19
C ASP A 189 -15.92 21.05 -4.69
N GLU A 190 -15.50 22.12 -5.39
CA GLU A 190 -14.34 22.96 -5.03
C GLU A 190 -14.70 24.11 -4.08
#